data_AF-A0A847DT57-F1
#
_entry.id   AF-A0A847DT57-F1
#
_cell.length_a   1.000
_cell.length_b   1.000
_cell.length_c   1.000
_cell.angle_alpha   90.00
_cell.angle_beta   90.00
_cell.angle_gamma   90.00
#
_symmetry.space_group_name_H-M   'P 1'
#
loop_
_entity.id
_entity.type
_entity.pdbx_description
1 polymer ?
#
loop_
_entity_poly.entity_id
_entity_poly.type
_entity_poly.pdbx_seq_one_letter_code
_entity_poly.pdbx_strand_id
1 'polypeptide(L)'
;MNRTAKTEPFRSGGSNDDSRSRTLIARERANCAGNYAPFPVVVASAEGAWITDVDGRRYLDFMSAYSAVSHGHRHPRLIAAARAQMDRVCVTSRAYHSETLGAFASELCRIAGFDRMLPMNTGAEAVETAIKAARRWGYRVRGIVPDRAVILVAEGNFHGRTSTIVGFSSEPEYRADFGPFAAGFRHFRFGDITSLDQVYDEDVCAVLVEPIQGEAGIVVPPDGWLRELRDWCDRRRVLLILDEVQSGLGRTGRMFAFEHEGIRPDGLILGKALGGGIMPVSAFLADEEVMGLFGPGSHGSTFGGNPLAAAIGLEALHVLQQEQLPERSAVLGRHLLERLHQIVSGRPSAGQPVGDGLPAEPAIAGRQAARDGSAGRGIVVRGRGLWAGVDLRGSGIDAVQAIERLASRGVLSKETHDTVIRIAPPLTITKAELDWGLDRLEAVFDELAPRPRPRRVAVRTSSQEAEAPAGSGSRRRPPTLLLCAPDHFEVSYRINP
;
A
#
# COMPACT_ATOMS: atom_id res chain seq x y z
N MET A 1 7.10 2.51 21.01
CA MET A 1 8.41 3.18 21.16
C MET A 1 8.33 4.50 20.41
N ASN A 2 8.19 5.63 21.12
CA ASN A 2 8.33 6.96 20.52
C ASN A 2 9.79 7.17 20.10
N ARG A 3 10.17 6.71 18.91
CA ARG A 3 11.22 7.37 18.15
C ARG A 3 10.53 8.44 17.32
N THR A 4 10.30 9.59 17.97
CA THR A 4 10.48 10.85 17.27
C THR A 4 11.87 10.79 16.66
N ALA A 5 11.94 10.33 15.41
CA ALA A 5 13.12 10.56 14.61
C ALA A 5 13.35 12.06 14.71
N LYS A 6 14.44 12.45 15.38
CA LYS A 6 15.05 13.75 15.15
C LYS A 6 15.51 13.68 13.68
N THR A 7 14.57 13.87 12.76
CA THR A 7 14.88 14.24 11.39
C THR A 7 15.57 15.59 11.53
N GLU A 8 16.89 15.59 11.49
CA GLU A 8 17.60 16.85 11.27
C GLU A 8 16.99 17.48 10.01
N PRO A 9 16.65 18.78 10.04
CA PRO A 9 16.11 19.43 8.87
C PRO A 9 17.11 19.28 7.73
N PHE A 10 16.62 18.81 6.59
CA PHE A 10 17.33 18.72 5.32
C PHE A 10 18.18 19.98 5.09
N ARG A 11 19.50 19.87 5.27
CA ARG A 11 20.44 20.97 4.98
C ARG A 11 20.69 21.02 3.48
N SER A 12 19.85 21.74 2.75
CA SER A 12 20.21 22.23 1.43
C SER A 12 21.33 23.26 1.58
N GLY A 13 22.52 22.97 1.04
CA GLY A 13 23.56 23.96 0.87
C GLY A 13 23.06 25.10 -0.03
N GLY A 14 22.89 26.29 0.54
CA GLY A 14 22.40 27.48 -0.14
C GLY A 14 21.72 28.42 0.84
N SER A 15 22.41 29.50 1.20
CA SER A 15 21.92 30.57 2.06
C SER A 15 20.76 31.33 1.39
N ASN A 16 19.52 30.95 1.68
CA ASN A 16 18.38 31.86 1.67
C ASN A 16 17.31 31.29 2.60
N ASP A 17 17.08 31.96 3.72
CA ASP A 17 16.37 31.41 4.88
C ASP A 17 14.83 31.45 4.78
N ASP A 18 14.26 31.61 3.58
CA ASP A 18 12.84 31.93 3.40
C ASP A 18 12.24 31.30 2.12
N SER A 19 12.34 29.97 1.96
CA SER A 19 11.64 29.30 0.85
C SER A 19 10.13 29.24 1.11
N ARG A 20 9.31 29.48 0.09
CA ARG A 20 7.84 29.45 0.16
C ARG A 20 7.33 28.14 0.75
N SER A 21 8.01 27.04 0.45
CA SER A 21 7.75 25.72 1.05
C SER A 21 7.84 25.73 2.58
N ARG A 22 8.88 26.34 3.18
CA ARG A 22 9.06 26.37 4.65
C ARG A 22 7.92 27.11 5.34
N THR A 23 7.51 28.26 4.81
CA THR A 23 6.41 29.06 5.36
C THR A 23 5.09 28.29 5.35
N LEU A 24 4.78 27.59 4.25
CA LEU A 24 3.56 26.80 4.12
C LEU A 24 3.56 25.57 5.06
N ILE A 25 4.69 24.87 5.16
CA ILE A 25 4.85 23.73 6.08
C ILE A 25 4.72 24.18 7.54
N ALA A 26 5.31 25.32 7.91
CA ALA A 26 5.20 25.85 9.27
C ALA A 26 3.75 26.18 9.62
N ARG A 27 3.00 26.77 8.67
CA ARG A 27 1.58 27.05 8.86
C ARG A 27 0.76 25.78 9.03
N GLU A 28 1.00 24.75 8.22
CA GLU A 28 0.32 23.46 8.37
C GLU A 28 0.60 22.83 9.74
N ARG A 29 1.88 22.75 10.15
CA ARG A 29 2.29 22.18 11.45
C ARG A 29 1.71 22.93 12.64
N ALA A 30 1.49 24.23 12.53
CA ALA A 30 0.90 25.03 13.60
C ALA A 30 -0.62 24.80 13.75
N ASN A 31 -1.30 24.27 12.73
CA ASN A 31 -2.77 24.19 12.68
C ASN A 31 -3.33 22.77 12.51
N CYS A 32 -2.51 21.80 12.09
CA CYS A 32 -2.92 20.41 11.88
C CYS A 32 -2.36 19.49 12.96
N ALA A 33 -3.06 18.39 13.24
CA ALA A 33 -2.54 17.32 14.08
C ALA A 33 -1.30 16.67 13.43
N GLY A 34 -0.30 16.32 14.25
CA GLY A 34 0.97 15.73 13.81
C GLY A 34 0.90 14.23 13.49
N ASN A 35 -0.19 13.77 12.87
CA ASN A 35 -0.43 12.34 12.59
C ASN A 35 0.11 11.86 11.23
N TYR A 36 0.84 12.72 10.51
CA TYR A 36 1.56 12.39 9.27
C TYR A 36 3.02 12.84 9.37
N ALA A 37 3.89 12.18 8.60
CA ALA A 37 5.27 12.60 8.37
C ALA A 37 5.53 12.85 6.86
N PRO A 38 5.01 13.96 6.29
CA PRO A 38 5.21 14.28 4.88
C PRO A 38 6.65 14.65 4.55
N PHE A 39 7.08 14.38 3.32
CA PHE A 39 8.30 14.99 2.79
C PHE A 39 8.13 16.51 2.70
N PRO A 40 9.21 17.29 2.80
CA PRO A 40 9.17 18.75 2.71
C PRO A 40 8.98 19.23 1.25
N VAL A 41 7.97 18.68 0.56
CA VAL A 41 7.57 19.01 -0.81
C VAL A 41 6.15 19.56 -0.75
N VAL A 42 5.97 20.83 -1.09
CA VAL A 42 4.65 21.47 -1.07
C VAL A 42 4.12 21.57 -2.49
N VAL A 43 3.16 20.71 -2.83
CA VAL A 43 2.61 20.58 -4.18
C VAL A 43 1.81 21.84 -4.57
N ALA A 44 2.10 22.39 -5.74
CA ALA A 44 1.38 23.52 -6.33
C ALA A 44 0.48 23.12 -7.50
N SER A 45 0.95 22.20 -8.34
CA SER A 45 0.20 21.67 -9.49
C SER A 45 0.66 20.27 -9.85
N ALA A 46 -0.16 19.53 -10.60
CA ALA A 46 0.18 18.21 -11.11
C ALA A 46 -0.57 17.92 -12.41
N GLU A 47 0.05 17.14 -13.30
CA GLU A 47 -0.50 16.73 -14.60
C GLU A 47 0.09 15.38 -15.00
N GLY A 48 -0.76 14.44 -15.42
CA GLY A 48 -0.33 13.09 -15.79
C GLY A 48 0.40 12.39 -14.64
N ALA A 49 1.65 12.01 -14.85
CA ALA A 49 2.51 11.41 -13.82
C ALA A 49 3.43 12.43 -13.10
N TRP A 50 3.29 13.74 -13.36
CA TRP A 50 4.21 14.75 -12.84
C TRP A 50 3.55 15.68 -11.83
N ILE A 51 4.31 16.01 -10.79
CA ILE A 51 3.98 16.96 -9.73
C ILE A 51 4.96 18.13 -9.80
N THR A 52 4.48 19.36 -9.60
CA THR A 52 5.31 20.56 -9.48
C THR A 52 5.06 21.21 -8.12
N ASP A 53 6.13 21.49 -7.38
CA ASP A 53 6.04 22.17 -6.08
C ASP A 53 5.95 23.70 -6.22
N VAL A 54 5.72 24.38 -5.09
CA VAL A 54 5.60 25.85 -5.02
C VAL A 54 6.89 26.59 -5.34
N ASP A 55 8.04 25.91 -5.35
CA ASP A 55 9.36 26.44 -5.71
C ASP A 55 9.71 26.11 -7.18
N GLY A 56 8.77 25.52 -7.93
CA GLY A 56 8.89 25.25 -9.37
C GLY A 56 9.60 23.94 -9.72
N ARG A 57 9.97 23.12 -8.74
CA ARG A 57 10.64 21.85 -8.99
C ARG A 57 9.63 20.78 -9.38
N ARG A 58 9.98 20.02 -10.41
CA ARG A 58 9.16 18.93 -10.95
C ARG A 58 9.61 17.57 -10.42
N TYR A 59 8.64 16.71 -10.15
CA TYR A 59 8.84 15.35 -9.68
C TYR A 59 7.95 14.37 -10.43
N LEU A 60 8.48 13.19 -10.74
CA LEU A 60 7.70 12.06 -11.19
C LEU A 60 7.02 11.39 -9.98
N ASP A 61 5.72 11.10 -10.08
CA ASP A 61 4.91 10.52 -9.02
C ASP A 61 4.87 8.98 -9.12
N PHE A 62 5.61 8.31 -8.24
CA PHE A 62 5.56 6.86 -8.05
C PHE A 62 4.61 6.43 -6.94
N MET A 63 3.75 7.31 -6.42
CA MET A 63 2.76 6.97 -5.40
C MET A 63 1.32 7.02 -5.90
N SER A 64 1.00 7.95 -6.80
CA SER A 64 -0.36 8.23 -7.30
C SER A 64 -1.39 8.32 -6.16
N ALA A 65 -1.02 8.95 -5.05
CA ALA A 65 -1.79 8.99 -3.80
C ALA A 65 -2.30 7.60 -3.37
N TYR A 66 -1.38 6.63 -3.29
CA TYR A 66 -1.67 5.25 -2.89
C TYR A 66 -2.66 4.54 -3.82
N SER A 67 -2.52 4.74 -5.14
CA SER A 67 -3.40 4.28 -6.24
C SER A 67 -4.70 5.08 -6.44
N ALA A 68 -4.96 6.17 -5.70
CA ALA A 68 -6.16 6.99 -5.90
C ALA A 68 -6.14 7.82 -7.19
N VAL A 69 -4.96 8.16 -7.70
CA VAL A 69 -4.76 8.92 -8.95
C VAL A 69 -4.31 7.99 -10.07
N SER A 70 -4.99 6.84 -10.22
CA SER A 70 -4.66 5.85 -11.24
C SER A 70 -4.82 6.38 -12.67
N HIS A 71 -5.74 7.32 -12.89
CA HIS A 71 -5.97 7.99 -14.17
C HIS A 71 -4.90 9.04 -14.52
N GLY A 72 -4.02 9.39 -13.58
CA GLY A 72 -3.11 10.52 -13.70
C GLY A 72 -3.74 11.83 -13.25
N HIS A 73 -2.88 12.76 -12.83
CA HIS A 73 -3.29 14.04 -12.29
C HIS A 73 -4.00 14.87 -13.37
N ARG A 74 -5.14 15.47 -12.99
CA ARG A 74 -5.95 16.36 -13.85
C ARG A 74 -6.34 15.75 -15.21
N HIS A 75 -6.67 14.46 -15.24
CA HIS A 75 -7.13 13.80 -16.45
C HIS A 75 -8.23 14.62 -17.17
N PRO A 76 -8.04 15.05 -18.44
CA PRO A 76 -8.90 16.06 -19.08
C PRO A 76 -10.39 15.70 -19.07
N ARG A 77 -10.70 14.43 -19.35
CA ARG A 77 -12.09 13.93 -19.35
C ARG A 77 -12.75 13.99 -17.98
N LEU A 78 -12.01 13.64 -16.92
CA LEU A 78 -12.52 13.65 -15.55
C LEU A 78 -12.74 15.09 -15.06
N ILE A 79 -11.82 16.00 -15.39
CA ILE A 79 -11.98 17.42 -15.07
C ILE A 79 -13.17 18.03 -15.82
N ALA A 80 -13.37 17.66 -17.08
CA ALA A 80 -14.53 18.10 -17.87
C ALA A 80 -15.85 17.60 -17.27
N ALA A 81 -15.94 16.31 -16.92
CA ALA A 81 -17.12 15.73 -16.28
C ALA A 81 -17.42 16.38 -14.92
N ALA A 82 -16.38 16.61 -14.10
CA ALA A 82 -16.51 17.30 -12.82
C ALA A 82 -17.06 18.73 -13.00
N ARG A 83 -16.49 19.51 -13.93
CA ARG A 83 -16.94 20.89 -14.21
C ARG A 83 -18.39 20.92 -14.71
N ALA A 84 -18.71 20.09 -15.70
CA ALA A 84 -20.06 20.02 -16.26
C ALA A 84 -21.11 19.67 -15.20
N GLN A 85 -20.77 18.80 -14.24
CA GLN A 85 -21.68 18.47 -13.15
C GLN A 85 -21.77 19.57 -12.08
N MET A 86 -20.66 20.26 -11.78
CA MET A 86 -20.64 21.41 -10.86
C MET A 86 -21.51 22.57 -11.33
N ASP A 87 -21.61 22.78 -12.64
CA ASP A 87 -22.50 23.81 -13.24
C ASP A 87 -24.00 23.45 -13.08
N ARG A 88 -24.32 22.24 -12.61
CA ARG A 88 -25.70 21.75 -12.42
C ARG A 88 -26.03 21.56 -10.95
N VAL A 89 -25.49 20.52 -10.34
CA VAL A 89 -25.77 20.15 -8.94
C VAL A 89 -24.66 19.28 -8.38
N CYS A 90 -24.14 19.64 -7.20
CA CYS A 90 -23.06 18.89 -6.57
C CYS A 90 -23.59 17.81 -5.63
N VAL A 91 -24.38 18.21 -4.63
CA VAL A 91 -24.85 17.33 -3.55
C VAL A 91 -26.34 17.48 -3.37
N THR A 92 -27.02 16.33 -3.35
CA THR A 92 -28.40 16.17 -2.91
C THR A 92 -28.41 15.06 -1.87
N SER A 93 -29.32 15.11 -0.90
CA SER A 93 -29.52 13.95 -0.03
C SER A 93 -30.10 12.79 -0.84
N ARG A 94 -29.90 11.56 -0.35
CA ARG A 94 -30.61 10.38 -0.89
C ARG A 94 -32.11 10.34 -0.53
N ALA A 95 -32.65 11.42 0.03
CA ALA A 95 -34.10 11.62 0.12
C ALA A 95 -34.74 11.95 -1.25
N TYR A 96 -33.92 12.35 -2.22
CA TYR A 96 -34.32 12.59 -3.60
C TYR A 96 -33.46 11.76 -4.55
N HIS A 97 -33.99 11.50 -5.75
CA HIS A 97 -33.23 10.88 -6.82
C HIS A 97 -32.37 11.91 -7.55
N SER A 98 -31.25 11.45 -8.10
CA SER A 98 -30.41 12.22 -9.02
C SER A 98 -30.28 11.48 -10.35
N GLU A 99 -30.07 12.23 -11.42
CA GLU A 99 -29.90 11.68 -12.77
C GLU A 99 -28.63 10.80 -12.87
N THR A 100 -27.56 11.16 -12.16
CA THR A 100 -26.23 10.55 -12.33
C THR A 100 -26.03 9.27 -11.51
N LEU A 101 -26.69 9.13 -10.36
CA LEU A 101 -26.45 7.99 -9.48
C LEU A 101 -26.89 6.66 -10.11
N GLY A 102 -28.04 6.63 -10.79
CA GLY A 102 -28.52 5.41 -11.44
C GLY A 102 -27.58 4.90 -12.53
N ALA A 103 -27.08 5.81 -13.38
CA ALA A 103 -26.12 5.48 -14.43
C ALA A 103 -24.79 4.98 -13.87
N PHE A 104 -24.24 5.66 -12.86
CA PHE A 104 -23.03 5.23 -12.17
C PHE A 104 -23.20 3.84 -11.52
N ALA A 105 -24.30 3.62 -10.80
CA ALA A 105 -24.60 2.34 -10.17
C ALA A 105 -24.70 1.20 -11.18
N SER A 106 -25.47 1.42 -12.25
CA SER A 106 -25.67 0.45 -13.32
C SER A 106 -24.35 0.05 -13.95
N GLU A 107 -23.51 1.03 -14.30
CA GLU A 107 -22.23 0.76 -14.95
C GLU A 107 -21.23 0.06 -14.02
N LEU A 108 -21.13 0.51 -12.76
CA LEU A 108 -20.24 -0.13 -11.79
C LEU A 108 -20.65 -1.59 -11.51
N CYS A 109 -21.94 -1.83 -11.31
CA CYS A 109 -22.49 -3.18 -11.13
C CYS A 109 -22.23 -4.07 -12.35
N ARG A 110 -22.42 -3.54 -13.57
CA ARG A 110 -22.17 -4.26 -14.83
C ARG A 110 -20.70 -4.66 -14.98
N ILE A 111 -19.78 -3.74 -14.67
CA ILE A 111 -18.34 -3.99 -14.78
C ILE A 111 -17.88 -4.99 -13.72
N ALA A 112 -18.32 -4.82 -12.48
CA ALA A 112 -17.93 -5.69 -11.36
C ALA A 112 -18.65 -7.04 -11.35
N GLY A 113 -19.75 -7.16 -12.11
CA GLY A 113 -20.57 -8.37 -12.17
C GLY A 113 -21.35 -8.63 -10.89
N PHE A 114 -21.98 -7.61 -10.29
CA PHE A 114 -22.82 -7.72 -9.08
C PHE A 114 -24.20 -7.09 -9.31
N ASP A 115 -25.21 -7.57 -8.58
CA ASP A 115 -26.58 -7.03 -8.72
C ASP A 115 -26.70 -5.59 -8.21
N ARG A 116 -26.04 -5.26 -7.08
CA ARG A 116 -26.24 -3.98 -6.39
C ARG A 116 -24.95 -3.41 -5.82
N MET A 117 -24.94 -2.09 -5.67
CA MET A 117 -23.91 -1.33 -4.99
C MET A 117 -24.50 -0.36 -3.96
N LEU A 118 -23.81 -0.15 -2.85
CA LEU A 118 -24.06 0.95 -1.92
C LEU A 118 -22.91 1.94 -1.98
N PRO A 119 -23.14 3.18 -2.48
CA PRO A 119 -22.09 4.18 -2.57
C PRO A 119 -21.84 4.86 -1.23
N MET A 120 -20.56 5.04 -0.91
CA MET A 120 -20.04 5.76 0.25
C MET A 120 -18.96 6.75 -0.21
N ASN A 121 -18.22 7.36 0.72
CA ASN A 121 -17.25 8.42 0.42
C ASN A 121 -15.81 7.90 0.53
N THR A 122 -15.52 7.09 1.55
CA THR A 122 -14.17 6.56 1.81
C THR A 122 -14.14 5.04 1.79
N GLY A 123 -12.96 4.45 1.53
CA GLY A 123 -12.79 3.00 1.63
C GLY A 123 -13.20 2.46 3.00
N ALA A 124 -12.88 3.18 4.07
CA ALA A 124 -13.26 2.80 5.43
C ALA A 124 -14.79 2.71 5.63
N GLU A 125 -15.57 3.63 5.04
CA GLU A 125 -17.03 3.54 5.08
C GLU A 125 -17.59 2.38 4.26
N ALA A 126 -16.93 2.03 3.14
CA ALA A 126 -17.32 0.87 2.34
C ALA A 126 -16.99 -0.44 3.09
N VAL A 127 -15.88 -0.49 3.84
CA VAL A 127 -15.56 -1.59 4.77
C VAL A 127 -16.58 -1.69 5.90
N GLU A 128 -16.95 -0.58 6.54
CA GLU A 128 -18.00 -0.57 7.58
C GLU A 128 -19.36 -1.04 7.01
N THR A 129 -19.64 -0.72 5.74
CA THR A 129 -20.80 -1.24 5.02
C THR A 129 -20.72 -2.75 4.84
N ALA A 130 -19.58 -3.27 4.40
CA ALA A 130 -19.33 -4.69 4.22
C ALA A 130 -19.47 -5.47 5.54
N ILE A 131 -18.93 -4.95 6.64
CA ILE A 131 -19.06 -5.53 8.00
C ILE A 131 -20.54 -5.64 8.40
N LYS A 132 -21.31 -4.56 8.19
CA LYS A 132 -22.75 -4.54 8.49
C LYS A 132 -23.53 -5.51 7.59
N ALA A 133 -23.16 -5.61 6.32
CA ALA A 133 -23.77 -6.53 5.37
C ALA A 133 -23.50 -8.00 5.76
N ALA A 134 -22.24 -8.34 6.03
CA ALA A 134 -21.82 -9.67 6.46
C ALA A 134 -22.51 -10.12 7.75
N ARG A 135 -22.58 -9.25 8.76
CA ARG A 135 -23.28 -9.55 10.02
C ARG A 135 -24.78 -9.74 9.79
N ARG A 136 -25.42 -8.87 9.00
CA ARG A 136 -26.84 -8.98 8.70
C ARG A 136 -27.17 -10.28 7.96
N TRP A 137 -26.33 -10.67 7.00
CA TRP A 137 -26.46 -11.95 6.31
C TRP A 137 -26.22 -13.13 7.27
N GLY A 138 -25.20 -13.05 8.12
CA GLY A 138 -24.91 -14.04 9.16
C GLY A 138 -26.12 -14.32 10.06
N TYR A 139 -26.79 -13.26 10.53
CA TYR A 139 -27.97 -13.41 11.39
C TYR A 139 -29.23 -13.84 10.65
N ARG A 140 -29.52 -13.25 9.49
CA ARG A 140 -30.83 -13.41 8.82
C ARG A 140 -30.89 -14.56 7.83
N VAL A 141 -29.75 -14.96 7.29
CA VAL A 141 -29.66 -15.99 6.24
C VAL A 141 -28.95 -17.23 6.77
N ARG A 142 -27.76 -17.06 7.36
CA ARG A 142 -26.99 -18.18 7.93
C ARG A 142 -27.55 -18.67 9.27
N GLY A 143 -28.35 -17.84 9.96
CA GLY A 143 -29.01 -18.21 11.22
C GLY A 143 -28.10 -18.17 12.45
N ILE A 144 -27.00 -17.42 12.40
CA ILE A 144 -26.12 -17.22 13.55
C ILE A 144 -26.91 -16.52 14.65
N VAL A 145 -26.67 -16.95 15.90
CA VAL A 145 -27.29 -16.34 17.08
C VAL A 145 -26.97 -14.83 17.13
N PRO A 146 -27.94 -13.96 17.46
CA PRO A 146 -27.69 -12.53 17.58
C PRO A 146 -26.45 -12.20 18.41
N ASP A 147 -25.70 -11.20 17.97
CA ASP A 147 -24.45 -10.70 18.58
C ASP A 147 -23.28 -11.70 18.64
N ARG A 148 -23.41 -12.87 17.99
CA ARG A 148 -22.30 -13.85 17.90
C ARG A 148 -21.52 -13.83 16.59
N ALA A 149 -21.98 -13.12 15.55
CA ALA A 149 -21.34 -13.20 14.24
C ALA A 149 -19.87 -12.74 14.26
N VAL A 150 -19.00 -13.60 13.72
CA VAL A 150 -17.56 -13.38 13.59
C VAL A 150 -17.16 -13.17 12.13
N ILE A 151 -16.29 -12.20 11.88
CA ILE A 151 -15.62 -12.00 10.60
C ILE A 151 -14.14 -12.36 10.76
N LEU A 152 -13.63 -13.23 9.89
CA LEU A 152 -12.22 -13.56 9.83
C LEU A 152 -11.47 -12.48 9.03
N VAL A 153 -10.36 -11.97 9.56
CA VAL A 153 -9.52 -10.95 8.93
C VAL A 153 -8.06 -11.41 8.90
N ALA A 154 -7.33 -11.05 7.85
CA ALA A 154 -5.93 -11.45 7.72
C ALA A 154 -5.02 -10.64 8.67
N GLU A 155 -3.99 -11.26 9.23
CA GLU A 155 -2.85 -10.55 9.82
C GLU A 155 -2.16 -9.67 8.76
N GLY A 156 -1.76 -8.46 9.13
CA GLY A 156 -1.18 -7.45 8.24
C GLY A 156 -2.21 -6.59 7.50
N ASN A 157 -3.50 -6.75 7.79
CA ASN A 157 -4.56 -6.03 7.08
C ASN A 157 -4.50 -4.50 7.25
N PHE A 158 -4.93 -3.79 6.22
CA PHE A 158 -5.28 -2.37 6.31
C PHE A 158 -6.60 -2.09 5.59
N HIS A 159 -7.68 -2.00 6.36
CA HIS A 159 -9.01 -1.74 5.82
C HIS A 159 -9.50 -0.29 6.09
N GLY A 160 -8.66 0.56 6.69
CA GLY A 160 -9.02 1.94 7.07
C GLY A 160 -8.73 2.29 8.53
N ARG A 161 -9.36 3.36 9.02
CA ARG A 161 -9.01 3.99 10.31
C ARG A 161 -10.20 4.27 11.23
N THR A 162 -11.39 3.71 10.99
CA THR A 162 -12.50 3.81 11.95
C THR A 162 -12.21 2.95 13.19
N SER A 163 -12.87 3.23 14.32
CA SER A 163 -12.67 2.49 15.57
C SER A 163 -12.88 0.97 15.43
N THR A 164 -13.87 0.53 14.63
CA THR A 164 -14.07 -0.90 14.34
C THR A 164 -12.87 -1.47 13.58
N ILE A 165 -12.42 -0.76 12.55
CA ILE A 165 -11.39 -1.24 11.63
C ILE A 165 -10.04 -1.32 12.30
N VAL A 166 -9.60 -0.25 12.97
CA VAL A 166 -8.36 -0.33 13.76
C VAL A 166 -8.50 -1.34 14.89
N GLY A 167 -9.72 -1.55 15.40
CA GLY A 167 -10.04 -2.53 16.43
C GLY A 167 -9.86 -4.00 16.02
N PHE A 168 -9.76 -4.32 14.73
CA PHE A 168 -9.35 -5.65 14.24
C PHE A 168 -7.99 -5.63 13.53
N SER A 169 -7.26 -4.52 13.52
CA SER A 169 -5.88 -4.51 13.03
C SER A 169 -5.02 -5.48 13.84
N SER A 170 -4.10 -6.19 13.18
CA SER A 170 -3.02 -6.92 13.86
C SER A 170 -1.82 -6.02 14.20
N GLU A 171 -1.74 -4.83 13.60
CA GLU A 171 -0.68 -3.85 13.88
C GLU A 171 -0.96 -3.12 15.21
N PRO A 172 -0.10 -3.29 16.24
CA PRO A 172 -0.33 -2.69 17.55
C PRO A 172 -0.43 -1.16 17.52
N GLU A 173 0.34 -0.51 16.64
CA GLU A 173 0.36 0.95 16.53
C GLU A 173 -0.95 1.53 16.01
N TYR A 174 -1.69 0.79 15.17
CA TYR A 174 -2.98 1.25 14.68
C TYR A 174 -4.04 1.21 15.80
N ARG A 175 -3.83 0.39 16.82
CA ARG A 175 -4.74 0.18 17.96
C ARG A 175 -4.42 1.03 19.18
N ALA A 176 -3.18 1.52 19.29
CA ALA A 176 -2.70 2.17 20.50
C ALA A 176 -3.63 3.32 20.92
N ASP A 177 -4.08 3.29 22.17
CA ASP A 177 -4.89 4.33 22.83
C ASP A 177 -6.27 4.64 22.20
N PHE A 178 -6.85 3.72 21.42
CA PHE A 178 -8.19 3.87 20.81
C PHE A 178 -9.27 2.92 21.35
N GLY A 179 -8.95 2.10 22.36
CA GLY A 179 -9.88 1.13 22.94
C GLY A 179 -10.99 1.76 23.81
N PRO A 180 -12.04 0.98 24.17
CA PRO A 180 -12.27 -0.43 23.84
C PRO A 180 -12.78 -0.66 22.40
N PHE A 181 -12.49 -1.83 21.83
CA PHE A 181 -12.84 -2.18 20.45
C PHE A 181 -14.05 -3.12 20.36
N ALA A 182 -14.76 -3.05 19.23
CA ALA A 182 -15.85 -3.97 18.93
C ALA A 182 -15.33 -5.41 18.80
N ALA A 183 -16.03 -6.36 19.42
CA ALA A 183 -15.76 -7.80 19.27
C ALA A 183 -16.25 -8.33 17.90
N GLY A 184 -16.12 -9.66 17.71
CA GLY A 184 -16.62 -10.35 16.51
C GLY A 184 -15.63 -10.37 15.35
N PHE A 185 -14.32 -10.32 15.64
CA PHE A 185 -13.26 -10.45 14.65
C PHE A 185 -12.21 -11.45 15.14
N ARG A 186 -11.70 -12.30 14.25
CA ARG A 186 -10.57 -13.20 14.52
C ARG A 186 -9.55 -13.14 13.40
N HIS A 187 -8.28 -13.23 13.78
CA HIS A 187 -7.17 -13.18 12.84
C HIS A 187 -6.84 -14.57 12.28
N PHE A 188 -6.41 -14.60 11.02
CA PHE A 188 -5.73 -15.73 10.41
C PHE A 188 -4.48 -15.23 9.66
N ARG A 189 -3.52 -16.10 9.37
CA ARG A 189 -2.30 -15.73 8.67
C ARG A 189 -2.58 -15.52 7.17
N PHE A 190 -2.21 -14.35 6.64
CA PHE A 190 -2.35 -14.06 5.22
C PHE A 190 -1.56 -15.07 4.36
N GLY A 191 -2.18 -15.61 3.31
CA GLY A 191 -1.54 -16.61 2.45
C GLY A 191 -1.47 -18.04 3.01
N ASP A 192 -2.10 -18.33 4.16
CA ASP A 192 -2.10 -19.66 4.80
C ASP A 192 -3.52 -20.13 5.10
N ILE A 193 -4.05 -21.02 4.24
CA ILE A 193 -5.40 -21.57 4.38
C ILE A 193 -5.59 -22.35 5.69
N THR A 194 -4.54 -23.02 6.19
CA THR A 194 -4.64 -23.89 7.38
C THR A 194 -4.88 -23.10 8.65
N SER A 195 -4.48 -21.82 8.66
CA SER A 195 -4.73 -20.91 9.76
C SER A 195 -6.21 -20.52 9.88
N LEU A 196 -6.98 -20.54 8.78
CA LEU A 196 -8.43 -20.30 8.84
C LEU A 196 -9.16 -21.42 9.59
N ASP A 197 -8.76 -22.67 9.37
CA ASP A 197 -9.37 -23.82 10.04
C ASP A 197 -9.19 -23.79 11.56
N GLN A 198 -8.08 -23.20 12.04
CA GLN A 198 -7.78 -23.07 13.47
C GLN A 198 -8.66 -22.05 14.18
N VAL A 199 -9.24 -21.10 13.42
CA VAL A 199 -10.05 -20.00 13.97
C VAL A 199 -11.50 -20.05 13.48
N TYR A 200 -11.91 -21.16 12.85
CA TYR A 200 -13.26 -21.36 12.37
C TYR A 200 -14.16 -22.01 13.44
N ASP A 201 -15.41 -21.54 13.49
CA ASP A 201 -16.54 -22.21 14.12
C ASP A 201 -17.85 -21.76 13.43
N GLU A 202 -18.99 -22.24 13.94
CA GLU A 202 -20.31 -21.94 13.39
C GLU A 202 -20.74 -20.47 13.52
N ASP A 203 -19.99 -19.62 14.24
CA ASP A 203 -20.30 -18.20 14.35
C ASP A 203 -19.63 -17.37 13.23
N VAL A 204 -18.79 -17.97 12.38
CA VAL A 204 -18.13 -17.25 11.27
C VAL A 204 -19.11 -16.95 10.13
N CYS A 205 -19.33 -15.67 9.82
CA CYS A 205 -20.19 -15.26 8.69
C CYS A 205 -19.42 -14.81 7.45
N ALA A 206 -18.19 -14.31 7.58
CA ALA A 206 -17.41 -13.84 6.45
C ALA A 206 -15.90 -13.96 6.67
N VAL A 207 -15.15 -13.99 5.56
CA VAL A 207 -13.74 -13.65 5.48
C VAL A 207 -13.63 -12.30 4.77
N LEU A 208 -13.00 -11.32 5.41
CA LEU A 208 -12.67 -10.01 4.84
C LEU A 208 -11.16 -9.93 4.61
N VAL A 209 -10.73 -9.75 3.36
CA VAL A 209 -9.30 -9.76 3.03
C VAL A 209 -8.97 -8.93 1.78
N GLU A 210 -7.77 -8.38 1.73
CA GLU A 210 -7.19 -7.79 0.51
C GLU A 210 -6.64 -8.90 -0.40
N PRO A 211 -6.86 -8.90 -1.72
CA PRO A 211 -6.22 -9.87 -2.63
C PRO A 211 -4.67 -9.76 -2.63
N ILE A 212 -4.16 -8.55 -2.37
CA ILE A 212 -2.74 -8.24 -2.17
C ILE A 212 -2.70 -7.19 -1.06
N GLN A 213 -1.96 -7.43 0.02
CA GLN A 213 -1.92 -6.50 1.14
C GLN A 213 -1.06 -5.28 0.80
N GLY A 214 -1.70 -4.12 0.73
CA GLY A 214 -1.07 -2.91 0.24
C GLY A 214 -0.16 -2.25 1.27
N GLU A 215 -0.73 -1.81 2.39
CA GLU A 215 0.03 -1.12 3.44
C GLU A 215 1.04 -2.04 4.13
N ALA A 216 0.84 -3.36 4.13
CA ALA A 216 1.82 -4.36 4.56
C ALA A 216 3.10 -4.40 3.70
N GLY A 217 3.14 -3.62 2.61
CA GLY A 217 4.28 -3.54 1.71
C GLY A 217 4.09 -4.34 0.44
N ILE A 218 2.90 -4.30 -0.15
CA ILE A 218 2.57 -4.96 -1.43
C ILE A 218 2.82 -6.48 -1.34
N VAL A 219 2.28 -7.12 -0.30
CA VAL A 219 2.45 -8.56 -0.07
C VAL A 219 1.51 -9.32 -0.99
N VAL A 220 2.08 -9.99 -1.99
CA VAL A 220 1.35 -10.87 -2.92
C VAL A 220 1.25 -12.26 -2.27
N PRO A 221 0.04 -12.85 -2.14
CA PRO A 221 -0.11 -14.19 -1.60
C PRO A 221 0.48 -15.25 -2.55
N PRO A 222 0.67 -16.49 -2.09
CA PRO A 222 1.04 -17.60 -2.98
C PRO A 222 0.03 -17.79 -4.12
N ASP A 223 0.51 -18.15 -5.31
CA ASP A 223 -0.37 -18.41 -6.46
C ASP A 223 -1.39 -19.51 -6.12
N GLY A 224 -2.67 -19.25 -6.40
CA GLY A 224 -3.76 -20.20 -6.17
C GLY A 224 -4.39 -20.10 -4.78
N TRP A 225 -3.82 -19.31 -3.88
CA TRP A 225 -4.34 -19.15 -2.52
C TRP A 225 -5.72 -18.48 -2.51
N LEU A 226 -5.99 -17.51 -3.40
CA LEU A 226 -7.27 -16.83 -3.43
C LEU A 226 -8.38 -17.77 -3.94
N ARG A 227 -8.06 -18.66 -4.88
CA ARG A 227 -8.92 -19.77 -5.32
C ARG A 227 -9.20 -20.75 -4.20
N GLU A 228 -8.17 -21.17 -3.47
CA GLU A 228 -8.33 -22.05 -2.33
C GLU A 228 -9.20 -21.42 -1.23
N LEU A 229 -9.03 -20.11 -1.00
CA LEU A 229 -9.86 -19.35 -0.07
C LEU A 229 -11.33 -19.29 -0.52
N ARG A 230 -11.59 -19.06 -1.81
CA ARG A 230 -12.94 -19.12 -2.38
C ARG A 230 -13.58 -20.48 -2.13
N ASP A 231 -12.87 -21.56 -2.45
CA ASP A 231 -13.38 -22.92 -2.24
C ASP A 231 -13.61 -23.21 -0.75
N TRP A 232 -12.77 -22.68 0.14
CA TRP A 232 -12.92 -22.80 1.59
C TRP A 232 -14.20 -22.14 2.09
N CYS A 233 -14.49 -20.93 1.59
CA CYS A 233 -15.70 -20.16 1.90
C CYS A 233 -16.96 -20.87 1.38
N ASP A 234 -16.92 -21.41 0.16
CA ASP A 234 -18.05 -22.12 -0.46
C ASP A 234 -18.45 -23.36 0.33
N ARG A 235 -17.47 -24.20 0.69
CA ARG A 235 -17.71 -25.43 1.47
C ARG A 235 -18.37 -25.18 2.83
N ARG A 236 -18.16 -24.00 3.41
CA ARG A 236 -18.64 -23.64 4.75
C ARG A 236 -19.81 -22.67 4.74
N ARG A 237 -20.26 -22.26 3.55
CA ARG A 237 -21.23 -21.18 3.36
C ARG A 237 -20.85 -19.97 4.22
N VAL A 238 -19.67 -19.43 3.95
CA VAL A 238 -19.11 -18.21 4.54
C VAL A 238 -18.90 -17.20 3.42
N LEU A 239 -19.23 -15.92 3.64
CA LEU A 239 -19.03 -14.92 2.61
C LEU A 239 -17.54 -14.62 2.41
N LEU A 240 -17.06 -14.63 1.16
CA LEU A 240 -15.78 -14.05 0.80
C LEU A 240 -15.97 -12.59 0.40
N ILE A 241 -15.39 -11.67 1.16
CA ILE A 241 -15.43 -10.23 0.88
C ILE A 241 -14.01 -9.76 0.58
N LEU A 242 -13.82 -9.20 -0.61
CA LEU A 242 -12.52 -8.68 -1.04
C LEU A 242 -12.45 -7.17 -0.95
N ASP A 243 -11.43 -6.69 -0.25
CA ASP A 243 -11.05 -5.29 -0.25
C ASP A 243 -10.14 -4.99 -1.44
N GLU A 244 -10.73 -4.39 -2.46
CA GLU A 244 -10.05 -3.96 -3.68
C GLU A 244 -9.94 -2.44 -3.79
N VAL A 245 -10.01 -1.74 -2.65
CA VAL A 245 -9.84 -0.29 -2.60
C VAL A 245 -8.51 0.12 -3.23
N GLN A 246 -7.42 -0.65 -3.03
CA GLN A 246 -6.10 -0.35 -3.61
C GLN A 246 -5.72 -1.22 -4.81
N SER A 247 -6.08 -2.50 -4.81
CA SER A 247 -5.65 -3.51 -5.79
C SER A 247 -6.53 -3.55 -7.05
N GLY A 248 -7.76 -3.05 -6.96
CA GLY A 248 -8.71 -3.04 -8.06
C GLY A 248 -8.53 -1.91 -9.05
N LEU A 249 -9.52 -1.77 -9.93
CA LEU A 249 -9.63 -0.71 -10.94
C LEU A 249 -8.37 -0.58 -11.80
N GLY A 250 -7.88 -1.70 -12.32
CA GLY A 250 -6.73 -1.72 -13.24
C GLY A 250 -5.36 -1.80 -12.59
N ARG A 251 -5.23 -1.56 -11.28
CA ARG A 251 -3.92 -1.44 -10.61
C ARG A 251 -3.03 -2.66 -10.84
N THR A 252 -3.58 -3.86 -10.75
CA THR A 252 -2.83 -5.12 -10.86
C THR A 252 -2.74 -5.67 -12.29
N GLY A 253 -3.18 -4.93 -13.31
CA GLY A 253 -3.18 -5.40 -14.70
C GLY A 253 -4.45 -6.14 -15.15
N ARG A 254 -5.46 -6.18 -14.28
CA ARG A 254 -6.83 -6.67 -14.52
C ARG A 254 -7.81 -5.63 -13.97
N MET A 255 -9.08 -5.69 -14.35
CA MET A 255 -10.05 -4.73 -13.81
C MET A 255 -10.14 -4.89 -12.30
N PHE A 256 -10.20 -6.13 -11.83
CA PHE A 256 -10.12 -6.48 -10.42
C PHE A 256 -9.03 -7.54 -10.18
N ALA A 257 -8.37 -7.47 -9.04
CA ALA A 257 -7.28 -8.37 -8.69
C ALA A 257 -7.75 -9.83 -8.55
N PHE A 258 -8.98 -10.06 -8.10
CA PHE A 258 -9.56 -11.41 -8.01
C PHE A 258 -9.62 -12.14 -9.36
N GLU A 259 -9.67 -11.41 -10.49
CA GLU A 259 -9.75 -11.98 -11.83
C GLU A 259 -8.49 -12.77 -12.19
N HIS A 260 -7.35 -12.45 -11.58
CA HIS A 260 -6.09 -13.19 -11.80
C HIS A 260 -6.18 -14.66 -11.42
N GLU A 261 -7.05 -15.01 -10.49
CA GLU A 261 -7.29 -16.40 -10.08
C GLU A 261 -8.64 -16.95 -10.56
N GLY A 262 -9.39 -16.19 -11.35
CA GLY A 262 -10.65 -16.63 -11.95
C GLY A 262 -11.74 -16.95 -10.93
N ILE A 263 -11.73 -16.29 -9.77
CA ILE A 263 -12.79 -16.40 -8.76
C ILE A 263 -13.75 -15.21 -8.85
N ARG A 264 -14.87 -15.28 -8.14
CA ARG A 264 -15.74 -14.14 -7.83
C ARG A 264 -16.03 -14.12 -6.33
N PRO A 265 -15.80 -12.99 -5.63
CA PRO A 265 -16.16 -12.89 -4.22
C PRO A 265 -17.67 -12.67 -4.05
N ASP A 266 -18.17 -12.88 -2.83
CA ASP A 266 -19.57 -12.60 -2.48
C ASP A 266 -19.81 -11.11 -2.20
N GLY A 267 -18.74 -10.38 -1.89
CA GLY A 267 -18.77 -8.92 -1.80
C GLY A 267 -17.45 -8.28 -2.22
N LEU A 268 -17.54 -7.07 -2.78
CA LEU A 268 -16.41 -6.30 -3.29
C LEU A 268 -16.44 -4.89 -2.72
N ILE A 269 -15.32 -4.45 -2.18
CA ILE A 269 -15.14 -3.11 -1.63
C ILE A 269 -14.25 -2.32 -2.59
N LEU A 270 -14.73 -1.17 -3.06
CA LEU A 270 -14.02 -0.30 -3.98
C LEU A 270 -13.90 1.11 -3.42
N GLY A 271 -12.87 1.84 -3.85
CA GLY A 271 -12.62 3.23 -3.45
C GLY A 271 -11.52 3.85 -4.30
N LYS A 272 -10.79 4.83 -3.74
CA LYS A 272 -9.58 5.44 -4.33
C LYS A 272 -9.77 5.83 -5.81
N ALA A 273 -9.27 5.02 -6.75
CA ALA A 273 -9.37 5.28 -8.18
C ALA A 273 -10.80 5.42 -8.68
N LEU A 274 -11.80 4.89 -7.94
CA LEU A 274 -13.22 5.07 -8.26
C LEU A 274 -13.63 6.54 -8.30
N GLY A 275 -12.94 7.39 -7.54
CA GLY A 275 -13.16 8.84 -7.53
C GLY A 275 -12.31 9.63 -8.54
N GLY A 276 -11.57 8.93 -9.41
CA GLY A 276 -10.76 9.53 -10.47
C GLY A 276 -9.61 10.43 -9.97
N GLY A 277 -9.23 10.32 -8.70
CA GLY A 277 -8.27 11.23 -8.06
C GLY A 277 -8.81 12.65 -7.82
N ILE A 278 -10.13 12.88 -7.98
CA ILE A 278 -10.78 14.19 -7.81
C ILE A 278 -11.62 14.23 -6.54
N MET A 279 -12.45 13.20 -6.31
CA MET A 279 -13.42 13.16 -5.22
C MET A 279 -13.26 11.86 -4.40
N PRO A 280 -13.44 11.88 -3.07
CA PRO A 280 -13.65 10.66 -2.31
C PRO A 280 -14.93 9.95 -2.77
N VAL A 281 -14.76 8.77 -3.36
CA VAL A 281 -15.84 7.89 -3.78
C VAL A 281 -15.46 6.46 -3.41
N SER A 282 -16.40 5.74 -2.81
CA SER A 282 -16.29 4.31 -2.53
C SER A 282 -17.62 3.60 -2.72
N ALA A 283 -17.57 2.27 -2.79
CA ALA A 283 -18.77 1.45 -2.87
C ALA A 283 -18.53 0.08 -2.25
N PHE A 284 -19.57 -0.48 -1.64
CA PHE A 284 -19.65 -1.91 -1.38
C PHE A 284 -20.63 -2.54 -2.37
N LEU A 285 -20.21 -3.61 -3.04
CA LEU A 285 -21.01 -4.35 -4.00
C LEU A 285 -21.22 -5.77 -3.50
N ALA A 286 -22.43 -6.30 -3.70
CA ALA A 286 -22.78 -7.69 -3.49
C ALA A 286 -24.11 -8.00 -4.19
N ASP A 287 -24.46 -9.28 -4.27
CA ASP A 287 -25.71 -9.73 -4.90
C ASP A 287 -26.93 -9.51 -4.01
N GLU A 288 -28.12 -9.74 -4.58
CA GLU A 288 -29.41 -9.58 -3.89
C GLU A 288 -29.48 -10.27 -2.53
N GLU A 289 -28.89 -11.47 -2.40
CA GLU A 289 -28.90 -12.24 -1.15
C GLU A 289 -28.29 -11.46 0.03
N VAL A 290 -27.29 -10.62 -0.25
CA VAL A 290 -26.61 -9.79 0.76
C VAL A 290 -27.18 -8.38 0.77
N MET A 291 -27.28 -7.74 -0.39
CA MET A 291 -27.68 -6.33 -0.50
C MET A 291 -29.17 -6.11 -0.27
N GLY A 292 -30.03 -7.06 -0.61
CA GLY A 292 -31.48 -7.01 -0.38
C GLY A 292 -31.85 -6.98 1.10
N LEU A 293 -30.91 -7.33 2.00
CA LEU A 293 -31.11 -7.23 3.44
C LEU A 293 -31.10 -5.78 3.95
N PHE A 294 -30.67 -4.81 3.15
CA PHE A 294 -30.75 -3.38 3.47
C PHE A 294 -32.12 -2.80 3.12
N GLY A 295 -32.93 -2.51 4.15
CA GLY A 295 -34.17 -1.74 4.02
C GLY A 295 -33.98 -0.24 4.34
N PRO A 296 -34.97 0.61 4.02
CA PRO A 296 -34.98 2.03 4.39
C PRO A 296 -34.65 2.25 5.86
N GLY A 297 -33.77 3.21 6.16
CA GLY A 297 -33.35 3.58 7.52
C GLY A 297 -32.27 2.68 8.14
N SER A 298 -31.92 1.54 7.52
CA SER A 298 -31.00 0.57 8.10
C SER A 298 -29.50 0.89 7.88
N HIS A 299 -29.21 1.79 6.94
CA HIS A 299 -27.90 2.37 6.65
C HIS A 299 -28.13 3.74 5.96
N GLY A 300 -27.18 4.66 6.03
CA GLY A 300 -27.24 5.93 5.31
C GLY A 300 -25.90 6.66 5.25
N SER A 301 -25.80 7.62 4.34
CA SER A 301 -24.66 8.53 4.20
C SER A 301 -25.17 9.85 3.58
N THR A 302 -24.69 10.99 4.10
CA THR A 302 -25.07 12.31 3.60
C THR A 302 -24.54 12.55 2.18
N PHE A 303 -23.27 12.21 1.95
CA PHE A 303 -22.57 12.45 0.69
C PHE A 303 -22.48 11.18 -0.19
N GLY A 304 -22.77 10.00 0.36
CA GLY A 304 -22.71 8.74 -0.39
C GLY A 304 -23.68 8.74 -1.56
N GLY A 305 -23.14 8.63 -2.77
CA GLY A 305 -23.93 8.64 -4.02
C GLY A 305 -24.40 10.03 -4.47
N ASN A 306 -23.76 11.11 -4.00
CA ASN A 306 -24.09 12.46 -4.45
C ASN A 306 -23.86 12.65 -5.97
N PRO A 307 -24.58 13.58 -6.62
CA PRO A 307 -24.51 13.75 -8.08
C PRO A 307 -23.12 14.00 -8.66
N LEU A 308 -22.29 14.80 -7.98
CA LEU A 308 -20.91 15.10 -8.42
C LEU A 308 -20.01 13.87 -8.37
N ALA A 309 -20.03 13.15 -7.24
CA ALA A 309 -19.29 11.91 -7.08
C ALA A 309 -19.71 10.85 -8.10
N ALA A 310 -21.02 10.72 -8.37
CA ALA A 310 -21.53 9.77 -9.34
C ALA A 310 -21.11 10.11 -10.78
N ALA A 311 -21.14 11.39 -11.17
CA ALA A 311 -20.69 11.82 -12.50
C ALA A 311 -19.19 11.56 -12.71
N ILE A 312 -18.36 11.91 -11.71
CA ILE A 312 -16.91 11.67 -11.74
C ILE A 312 -16.62 10.17 -11.75
N GLY A 313 -17.30 9.39 -10.89
CA GLY A 313 -17.10 7.95 -10.80
C GLY A 313 -17.48 7.21 -12.08
N LEU A 314 -18.58 7.62 -12.73
CA LEU A 314 -18.96 7.07 -14.03
C LEU A 314 -17.89 7.36 -15.09
N GLU A 315 -17.40 8.60 -15.19
CA GLU A 315 -16.36 8.93 -16.16
C GLU A 315 -15.03 8.25 -15.82
N ALA A 316 -14.72 8.03 -14.54
CA ALA A 316 -13.54 7.27 -14.12
C ALA A 316 -13.59 5.82 -14.60
N LEU A 317 -14.76 5.17 -14.56
CA LEU A 317 -14.96 3.83 -15.12
C LEU A 317 -14.80 3.82 -16.64
N HIS A 318 -15.39 4.79 -17.34
CA HIS A 318 -15.26 4.91 -18.79
C HIS A 318 -13.80 5.10 -19.21
N VAL A 319 -13.04 5.97 -18.53
CA VAL A 319 -11.62 6.18 -18.83
C VAL A 319 -10.82 4.90 -18.60
N LEU A 320 -11.05 4.16 -17.50
CA LEU A 320 -10.36 2.89 -17.24
C LEU A 320 -10.53 1.90 -18.40
N GLN A 321 -11.75 1.74 -18.91
CA GLN A 321 -12.06 0.79 -19.98
C GLN A 321 -11.62 1.29 -21.35
N GLN A 322 -11.98 2.52 -21.72
CA GLN A 322 -11.79 3.04 -23.08
C GLN A 322 -10.31 3.33 -23.36
N GLU A 323 -9.52 3.67 -22.34
CA GLU A 323 -8.07 3.87 -22.48
C GLU A 323 -7.27 2.61 -22.13
N GLN A 324 -7.94 1.47 -21.88
CA GLN A 324 -7.33 0.17 -21.62
C GLN A 324 -6.27 0.24 -20.50
N LEU A 325 -6.60 0.97 -19.43
CA LEU A 325 -5.67 1.21 -18.32
C LEU A 325 -5.28 -0.09 -17.58
N PRO A 326 -6.18 -1.08 -17.39
CA PRO A 326 -5.79 -2.40 -16.89
C PRO A 326 -4.75 -3.08 -17.79
N GLU A 327 -4.93 -3.10 -19.10
CA GLU A 327 -4.02 -3.74 -20.05
C GLU A 327 -2.66 -3.03 -20.06
N ARG A 328 -2.66 -1.70 -20.04
CA ARG A 328 -1.44 -0.90 -19.89
C ARG A 328 -0.71 -1.23 -18.59
N SER A 329 -1.44 -1.37 -17.50
CA SER A 329 -0.86 -1.77 -16.21
C SER A 329 -0.25 -3.16 -16.26
N ALA A 330 -0.84 -4.11 -17.00
CA ALA A 330 -0.26 -5.44 -17.20
C ALA A 330 1.06 -5.37 -18.01
N VAL A 331 1.07 -4.61 -19.11
CA VAL A 331 2.25 -4.47 -19.98
C VAL A 331 3.39 -3.74 -19.27
N LEU A 332 3.13 -2.55 -18.74
CA LEU A 332 4.15 -1.75 -18.06
C LEU A 332 4.52 -2.31 -16.69
N GLY A 333 3.62 -3.06 -16.05
CA GLY A 333 3.87 -3.78 -14.81
C GLY A 333 4.90 -4.89 -14.96
N ARG A 334 4.82 -5.69 -16.05
CA ARG A 334 5.88 -6.67 -16.37
C ARG A 334 7.23 -5.98 -16.54
N HIS A 335 7.25 -4.91 -17.34
CA HIS A 335 8.46 -4.11 -17.55
C HIS A 335 9.02 -3.51 -16.25
N LEU A 336 8.16 -2.97 -15.37
CA LEU A 336 8.52 -2.47 -14.04
C LEU A 336 9.21 -3.55 -13.20
N LEU A 337 8.58 -4.72 -13.08
CA LEU A 337 9.12 -5.82 -12.25
C LEU A 337 10.44 -6.37 -12.84
N GLU A 338 10.54 -6.50 -14.16
CA GLU A 338 11.78 -6.90 -14.84
C GLU A 338 12.92 -5.91 -14.59
N ARG A 339 12.67 -4.60 -14.76
CA ARG A 339 13.65 -3.55 -14.47
C ARG A 339 14.06 -3.54 -13.01
N LEU A 340 13.13 -3.66 -12.06
CA LEU A 340 13.44 -3.74 -10.64
C LEU A 340 14.32 -4.95 -10.31
N HIS A 341 14.03 -6.13 -10.88
CA HIS A 341 14.86 -7.31 -10.72
C HIS A 341 16.28 -7.11 -11.29
N GLN A 342 16.41 -6.44 -12.43
CA GLN A 342 17.73 -6.09 -12.99
C GLN A 342 18.52 -5.19 -12.02
N ILE A 343 17.90 -4.10 -11.54
CA ILE A 343 18.49 -3.16 -10.59
C ILE A 343 19.01 -3.87 -9.33
N VAL A 344 18.20 -4.73 -8.71
CA VAL A 344 18.59 -5.40 -7.44
C VAL A 344 19.62 -6.52 -7.65
N SER A 345 19.69 -7.10 -8.85
CA SER A 345 20.68 -8.10 -9.24
C SER A 345 22.03 -7.51 -9.67
N GLY A 346 22.09 -6.20 -9.93
CA GLY A 346 23.31 -5.52 -10.41
C GLY A 346 23.70 -5.89 -11.85
N ARG A 347 22.76 -6.43 -12.65
CA ARG A 347 22.99 -6.72 -14.07
C ARG A 347 22.68 -5.47 -14.89
N PRO A 348 23.57 -5.03 -15.80
CA PRO A 348 23.27 -3.89 -16.67
C PRO A 348 22.04 -4.18 -17.54
N SER A 349 21.21 -3.16 -17.77
CA SER A 349 20.06 -3.28 -18.67
C SER A 349 20.56 -3.69 -20.06
N ALA A 350 20.15 -4.88 -20.52
CA ALA A 350 20.42 -5.28 -21.89
C ALA A 350 19.54 -4.40 -22.78
N GLY A 351 20.13 -3.41 -23.44
CA GLY A 351 19.45 -2.74 -24.54
C GLY A 351 19.12 -3.78 -25.61
N GLN A 352 17.84 -4.02 -25.87
CA GLN A 352 17.41 -4.77 -27.04
C GLN A 352 16.29 -4.06 -27.80
N PRO A 353 16.24 -4.21 -29.14
CA PRO A 353 15.38 -3.45 -30.02
C PRO A 353 13.95 -3.98 -29.99
N VAL A 354 13.00 -3.06 -30.21
CA VAL A 354 11.57 -3.36 -30.36
C VAL A 354 11.36 -4.18 -31.63
N GLY A 355 10.87 -5.42 -31.49
CA GLY A 355 10.33 -6.23 -32.56
C GLY A 355 8.84 -6.46 -32.30
N ASP A 356 8.00 -6.01 -33.22
CA ASP A 356 6.54 -6.18 -33.18
C ASP A 356 6.20 -7.67 -33.34
N GLY A 357 5.86 -8.31 -32.24
CA GLY A 357 5.32 -9.67 -32.21
C GLY A 357 4.84 -9.98 -30.80
N LEU A 358 3.53 -10.10 -30.62
CA LEU A 358 2.93 -10.60 -29.39
C LEU A 358 3.44 -12.02 -29.12
N PRO A 359 4.20 -12.27 -28.03
CA PRO A 359 4.47 -13.63 -27.59
C PRO A 359 3.25 -14.14 -26.82
N ALA A 360 2.94 -15.43 -27.00
CA ALA A 360 1.96 -16.15 -26.20
C ALA A 360 2.27 -16.06 -24.69
N GLU A 361 1.24 -16.07 -23.84
CA GLU A 361 1.36 -16.05 -22.38
C GLU A 361 2.30 -17.17 -21.89
N PRO A 362 3.43 -16.85 -21.24
CA PRO A 362 4.10 -17.83 -20.41
C PRO A 362 3.36 -17.92 -19.08
N ALA A 363 3.11 -19.15 -18.62
CA ALA A 363 2.64 -19.43 -17.28
C ALA A 363 3.45 -18.64 -16.25
N ILE A 364 2.75 -17.88 -15.39
CA ILE A 364 3.33 -17.23 -14.22
C ILE A 364 3.89 -18.34 -13.35
N ALA A 365 5.20 -18.56 -13.43
CA ALA A 365 5.89 -19.48 -12.56
C ALA A 365 6.09 -18.79 -11.19
N GLY A 366 5.10 -18.92 -10.32
CA GLY A 366 5.30 -18.90 -8.88
C GLY A 366 6.16 -20.08 -8.47
N ARG A 367 7.47 -20.01 -8.70
CA ARG A 367 8.41 -20.81 -7.92
C ARG A 367 8.68 -20.06 -6.63
N GLN A 368 8.20 -20.64 -5.55
CA GLN A 368 8.76 -20.54 -4.20
C GLN A 368 10.26 -20.19 -4.25
N ALA A 369 10.60 -18.94 -3.96
CA ALA A 369 11.96 -18.56 -3.59
C ALA A 369 12.13 -18.77 -2.07
N ALA A 370 11.91 -20.02 -1.63
CA ALA A 370 12.58 -20.53 -0.45
C ALA A 370 13.79 -21.32 -0.97
N ARG A 371 14.97 -20.71 -0.84
CA ARG A 371 16.29 -21.18 -1.28
C ARG A 371 16.64 -20.90 -2.74
N ASP A 372 17.20 -19.72 -2.97
CA ASP A 372 18.50 -19.62 -3.64
C ASP A 372 19.26 -18.41 -3.11
N GLY A 373 20.42 -18.67 -2.51
CA GLY A 373 21.37 -17.64 -2.07
C GLY A 373 22.09 -17.03 -3.27
N SER A 374 21.38 -16.29 -4.12
CA SER A 374 22.01 -15.57 -5.22
C SER A 374 22.66 -14.29 -4.70
N ALA A 375 23.92 -14.07 -5.06
CA ALA A 375 24.74 -12.91 -4.74
C ALA A 375 24.16 -11.59 -5.32
N GLY A 376 23.09 -11.06 -4.71
CA GLY A 376 22.48 -9.76 -4.98
C GLY A 376 22.38 -8.89 -3.72
N ARG A 377 21.86 -7.65 -3.83
CA ARG A 377 21.87 -6.62 -2.76
C ARG A 377 21.07 -6.95 -1.48
N GLY A 378 20.55 -8.17 -1.32
CA GLY A 378 19.66 -8.52 -0.20
C GLY A 378 18.31 -7.79 -0.24
N ILE A 379 17.89 -7.33 -1.42
CA ILE A 379 16.63 -6.61 -1.67
C ILE A 379 15.63 -7.57 -2.31
N VAL A 380 14.38 -7.59 -1.83
CA VAL A 380 13.31 -8.42 -2.40
C VAL A 380 12.31 -7.55 -3.15
N VAL A 381 12.01 -7.91 -4.40
CA VAL A 381 11.00 -7.25 -5.23
C VAL A 381 9.77 -8.14 -5.30
N ARG A 382 8.60 -7.54 -5.16
CA ARG A 382 7.30 -8.19 -5.31
C ARG A 382 6.28 -7.20 -5.87
N GLY A 383 5.22 -7.70 -6.48
CA GLY A 383 4.19 -6.85 -7.05
C GLY A 383 3.41 -7.52 -8.15
N ARG A 384 2.42 -6.81 -8.69
CA ARG A 384 1.61 -7.23 -9.83
C ARG A 384 1.05 -5.99 -10.53
N GLY A 385 1.10 -5.95 -11.86
CA GLY A 385 0.77 -4.74 -12.63
C GLY A 385 1.71 -3.58 -12.31
N LEU A 386 1.24 -2.34 -12.47
CA LEU A 386 1.97 -1.13 -12.05
C LEU A 386 1.89 -0.93 -10.52
N TRP A 387 2.25 -1.97 -9.77
CA TRP A 387 2.25 -1.94 -8.32
C TRP A 387 3.33 -2.85 -7.76
N ALA A 388 4.35 -2.26 -7.16
CA ALA A 388 5.51 -2.99 -6.65
C ALA A 388 5.93 -2.52 -5.25
N GLY A 389 6.38 -3.48 -4.45
CA GLY A 389 7.11 -3.26 -3.21
C GLY A 389 8.57 -3.68 -3.39
N VAL A 390 9.49 -2.80 -3.00
CA VAL A 390 10.93 -3.07 -2.95
C VAL A 390 11.36 -3.09 -1.49
N ASP A 391 11.58 -4.29 -0.99
CA ASP A 391 11.84 -4.58 0.41
C ASP A 391 13.33 -4.58 0.70
N LEU A 392 13.75 -3.64 1.54
CA LEU A 392 15.15 -3.37 1.85
C LEU A 392 15.61 -4.08 3.13
N ARG A 393 14.77 -4.92 3.76
CA ARG A 393 15.16 -5.66 4.97
C ARG A 393 16.38 -6.53 4.70
N GLY A 394 17.44 -6.32 5.48
CA GLY A 394 18.70 -7.06 5.35
C GLY A 394 19.63 -6.57 4.23
N SER A 395 19.24 -5.56 3.45
CA SER A 395 20.08 -4.98 2.39
C SER A 395 21.21 -4.06 2.91
N GLY A 396 21.05 -3.54 4.13
CA GLY A 396 21.93 -2.49 4.68
C GLY A 396 21.61 -1.08 4.18
N ILE A 397 20.58 -0.91 3.34
CA ILE A 397 20.05 0.38 2.89
C ILE A 397 18.89 0.78 3.80
N ASP A 398 18.92 2.00 4.31
CA ASP A 398 17.82 2.60 5.05
C ASP A 398 16.72 3.10 4.07
N ALA A 399 15.47 2.68 4.27
CA ALA A 399 14.39 2.98 3.33
C ALA A 399 14.03 4.47 3.30
N VAL A 400 14.03 5.12 4.47
CA VAL A 400 13.72 6.56 4.56
C VAL A 400 14.79 7.35 3.82
N GLN A 401 16.06 7.05 4.04
CA GLN A 401 17.18 7.67 3.33
C GLN A 401 17.11 7.44 1.80
N ALA A 402 16.75 6.22 1.37
CA ALA A 402 16.57 5.92 -0.04
C ALA A 402 15.47 6.79 -0.67
N ILE A 403 14.32 6.95 0.00
CA ILE A 403 13.24 7.79 -0.50
C ILE A 403 13.64 9.27 -0.52
N GLU A 404 14.34 9.77 0.51
CA GLU A 404 14.85 11.15 0.53
C GLU A 404 15.79 11.43 -0.65
N ARG A 405 16.69 10.48 -0.96
CA ARG A 405 17.60 10.56 -2.11
C ARG A 405 16.86 10.44 -3.44
N LEU A 406 15.79 9.66 -3.49
CA LEU A 406 14.95 9.55 -4.68
C LEU A 406 14.19 10.86 -4.95
N ALA A 407 13.65 11.49 -3.90
CA ALA A 407 13.01 12.81 -3.98
C ALA A 407 14.02 13.89 -4.41
N SER A 408 15.25 13.86 -3.88
CA SER A 408 16.31 14.78 -4.30
C SER A 408 16.77 14.56 -5.75
N ARG A 409 16.38 13.46 -6.39
CA ARG A 409 16.55 13.16 -7.81
C ARG A 409 15.29 13.38 -8.66
N GLY A 410 14.22 13.90 -8.06
CA GLY A 410 12.98 14.28 -8.76
C GLY A 410 11.98 13.14 -8.92
N VAL A 411 12.00 12.13 -8.05
CA VAL A 411 10.99 11.06 -8.04
C VAL A 411 10.39 10.96 -6.63
N LEU A 412 9.07 11.06 -6.52
CA LEU A 412 8.35 10.93 -5.24
C LEU A 412 7.87 9.49 -5.07
N SER A 413 8.26 8.88 -3.96
CA SER A 413 7.77 7.59 -3.46
C SER A 413 7.61 7.69 -1.95
N LYS A 414 7.09 6.64 -1.31
CA LYS A 414 6.98 6.52 0.14
C LYS A 414 7.17 5.08 0.57
N GLU A 415 7.93 4.90 1.64
CA GLU A 415 8.10 3.64 2.32
C GLU A 415 6.85 3.22 3.13
N THR A 416 6.76 1.96 3.51
CA THR A 416 5.87 1.48 4.55
C THR A 416 6.65 0.58 5.52
N HIS A 417 6.28 0.62 6.80
CA HIS A 417 6.96 -0.07 7.91
C HIS A 417 8.48 0.12 7.89
N ASP A 418 8.94 1.33 7.54
CA ASP A 418 10.36 1.74 7.45
C ASP A 418 11.28 0.88 6.56
N THR A 419 10.70 0.00 5.73
CA THR A 419 11.48 -1.07 5.10
C THR A 419 11.14 -1.33 3.64
N VAL A 420 9.93 -0.98 3.19
CA VAL A 420 9.46 -1.30 1.84
C VAL A 420 9.16 -0.04 1.06
N ILE A 421 9.93 0.26 0.00
CA ILE A 421 9.63 1.32 -0.96
C ILE A 421 8.42 0.90 -1.80
N ARG A 422 7.43 1.78 -1.96
CA ARG A 422 6.24 1.53 -2.76
C ARG A 422 6.30 2.26 -4.10
N ILE A 423 6.04 1.53 -5.17
CA ILE A 423 5.97 2.07 -6.54
C ILE A 423 4.58 1.74 -7.09
N ALA A 424 3.77 2.78 -7.23
CA ALA A 424 2.41 2.76 -7.77
C ALA A 424 2.18 4.05 -8.59
N PRO A 425 2.83 4.23 -9.76
CA PRO A 425 2.60 5.40 -10.60
C PRO A 425 1.17 5.42 -11.18
N PRO A 426 0.68 6.53 -11.73
CA PRO A 426 -0.54 6.52 -12.54
C PRO A 426 -0.46 5.49 -13.68
N LEU A 427 -1.59 4.87 -14.03
CA LEU A 427 -1.66 3.86 -15.10
C LEU A 427 -1.46 4.50 -16.50
N THR A 428 -1.60 5.82 -16.57
CA THR A 428 -1.30 6.63 -17.76
C THR A 428 0.18 6.93 -17.94
N ILE A 429 1.06 6.56 -16.99
CA ILE A 429 2.51 6.73 -17.12
C ILE A 429 3.03 6.12 -18.43
N THR A 430 3.98 6.79 -19.07
CA THR A 430 4.65 6.28 -20.26
C THR A 430 5.81 5.36 -19.87
N LYS A 431 6.21 4.45 -20.78
CA LYS A 431 7.40 3.62 -20.59
C LYS A 431 8.66 4.46 -20.34
N ALA A 432 8.80 5.58 -21.06
CA ALA A 432 9.95 6.48 -20.93
C ALA A 432 10.02 7.16 -19.56
N GLU A 433 8.88 7.63 -19.02
CA GLU A 433 8.81 8.18 -17.66
C GLU A 433 9.10 7.12 -16.61
N LEU A 434 8.54 5.92 -16.78
CA LEU A 434 8.79 4.79 -15.89
C LEU A 434 10.28 4.42 -15.86
N ASP A 435 10.91 4.26 -17.02
CA ASP A 435 12.34 3.99 -17.15
C ASP A 435 13.17 5.11 -16.50
N TRP A 436 12.85 6.37 -16.79
CA TRP A 436 13.52 7.52 -16.22
C TRP A 436 13.51 7.47 -14.69
N GLY A 437 12.35 7.20 -14.07
CA GLY A 437 12.24 7.11 -12.62
C GLY A 437 13.00 5.92 -12.03
N LEU A 438 13.00 4.77 -12.72
CA LEU A 438 13.74 3.59 -12.30
C LEU A 438 15.26 3.78 -12.40
N ASP A 439 15.75 4.52 -13.39
CA ASP A 439 17.18 4.88 -13.48
C ASP A 439 17.63 5.72 -12.28
N ARG A 440 16.74 6.58 -11.74
CA ARG A 440 17.04 7.35 -10.51
C ARG A 440 17.08 6.44 -9.30
N LEU A 441 16.16 5.49 -9.20
CA LEU A 441 16.14 4.49 -8.13
C LEU A 441 17.43 3.65 -8.13
N GLU A 442 17.87 3.19 -9.30
CA GLU A 442 19.13 2.49 -9.48
C GLU A 442 20.31 3.31 -8.95
N ALA A 443 20.41 4.57 -9.37
CA ALA A 443 21.47 5.47 -8.91
C ALA A 443 21.44 5.73 -7.39
N VAL A 444 20.25 5.75 -6.77
CA VAL A 444 20.12 5.83 -5.30
C VAL A 444 20.66 4.57 -4.64
N PHE A 445 20.29 3.39 -5.14
CA PHE A 445 20.80 2.15 -4.57
C PHE A 445 22.32 2.01 -4.76
N ASP A 446 22.87 2.49 -5.88
CA ASP A 446 24.32 2.51 -6.11
C ASP A 446 25.05 3.45 -5.14
N GLU A 447 24.45 4.61 -4.84
CA GLU A 447 24.97 5.59 -3.87
C GLU A 447 24.97 5.02 -2.44
N LEU A 448 23.90 4.33 -2.06
CA LEU A 448 23.68 3.83 -0.69
C LEU A 448 24.22 2.41 -0.46
N ALA A 449 24.64 1.71 -1.51
CA ALA A 449 25.17 0.36 -1.39
C ALA A 449 26.37 0.32 -0.43
N PRO A 450 26.43 -0.65 0.50
CA PRO A 450 27.57 -0.81 1.40
C PRO A 450 28.86 -0.99 0.60
N ARG A 451 29.84 -0.09 0.77
CA ARG A 451 31.15 -0.26 0.13
C ARG A 451 31.85 -1.51 0.67
N PRO A 452 32.45 -2.36 -0.19
CA PRO A 452 33.23 -3.49 0.29
C PRO A 452 34.40 -2.97 1.14
N ARG A 453 34.57 -3.53 2.35
CA ARG A 453 35.72 -3.20 3.20
C ARG A 453 37.01 -3.54 2.44
N PRO A 454 38.02 -2.65 2.40
CA PRO A 454 39.29 -3.00 1.77
C PRO A 454 39.85 -4.25 2.45
N ARG A 455 40.18 -5.27 1.65
CA ARG A 455 40.89 -6.46 2.15
C ARG A 455 42.17 -5.96 2.83
N ARG A 456 42.31 -6.21 4.13
CA ARG A 456 43.61 -6.07 4.81
C ARG A 456 44.58 -7.00 4.07
N VAL A 457 45.48 -6.41 3.29
CA VAL A 457 46.65 -7.13 2.78
C VAL A 457 47.43 -7.51 4.03
N ALA A 458 47.44 -8.79 4.36
CA ALA A 458 48.34 -9.31 5.37
C ALA A 458 49.76 -9.09 4.85
N VAL A 459 50.44 -8.06 5.35
CA VAL A 459 51.87 -7.89 5.18
C VAL A 459 52.52 -9.09 5.87
N ARG A 460 52.95 -10.08 5.09
CA ARG A 460 53.83 -11.13 5.58
C ARG A 460 55.20 -10.50 5.84
N THR A 461 55.46 -10.09 7.06
CA THR A 461 56.82 -9.81 7.52
C THR A 461 57.55 -11.14 7.66
N SER A 462 58.49 -11.41 6.77
CA SER A 462 59.48 -12.47 6.92
C SER A 462 60.51 -12.03 7.97
N SER A 463 60.45 -12.60 9.17
CA SER A 463 61.52 -12.49 10.16
C SER A 463 62.13 -13.86 10.37
N GLN A 464 63.41 -13.95 10.01
CA GLN A 464 64.31 -15.08 10.18
C GLN A 464 64.39 -15.52 11.64
N GLU A 465 64.44 -16.83 11.84
CA GLU A 465 64.75 -17.48 13.11
C GLU A 465 66.21 -17.19 13.50
N ALA A 466 66.41 -16.68 14.71
CA ALA A 466 67.71 -16.68 15.39
C ALA A 466 67.48 -17.16 16.83
N GLU A 467 68.28 -18.15 17.22
CA GLU A 467 68.22 -18.91 18.47
C GLU A 467 68.43 -18.05 19.72
N ALA A 468 67.81 -18.49 20.81
CA ALA A 468 67.81 -17.88 22.13
C ALA A 468 69.12 -18.11 22.90
N PRO A 469 69.37 -17.28 23.93
CA PRO A 469 69.87 -17.82 25.19
C PRO A 469 68.95 -17.48 26.39
N ALA A 470 68.98 -18.41 27.34
CA ALA A 470 68.17 -18.46 28.55
C ALA A 470 68.53 -17.36 29.58
N GLY A 471 67.52 -16.88 30.33
CA GLY A 471 67.76 -15.97 31.46
C GLY A 471 66.50 -15.53 32.20
N SER A 472 66.20 -16.24 33.29
CA SER A 472 65.52 -15.81 34.54
C SER A 472 64.31 -14.85 34.51
N GLY A 473 63.14 -15.43 34.79
CA GLY A 473 62.31 -15.08 35.96
C GLY A 473 61.71 -13.67 36.07
N SER A 474 60.42 -13.53 35.74
CA SER A 474 59.53 -12.58 36.44
C SER A 474 58.05 -12.96 36.27
N ARG A 475 57.31 -12.82 37.36
CA ARG A 475 55.96 -13.35 37.63
C ARG A 475 54.87 -12.75 36.73
N ARG A 476 53.95 -13.60 36.27
CA ARG A 476 52.67 -13.23 35.62
C ARG A 476 51.81 -12.38 36.57
N ARG A 477 51.34 -11.22 36.10
CA ARG A 477 50.13 -10.54 36.62
C ARG A 477 48.96 -10.82 35.66
N PRO A 478 47.76 -11.20 36.16
CA PRO A 478 46.57 -11.35 35.32
C PRO A 478 46.02 -9.98 34.87
N PRO A 479 45.27 -9.92 33.76
CA PRO A 479 44.77 -8.67 33.19
C PRO A 479 43.74 -7.99 34.09
N THR A 480 43.93 -6.69 34.32
CA THR A 480 43.01 -5.82 35.06
C THR A 480 41.82 -5.42 34.18
N LEU A 481 40.62 -5.70 34.68
CA LEU A 481 39.34 -5.25 34.13
C LEU A 481 39.19 -3.74 34.41
N LEU A 482 39.07 -2.90 33.36
CA LEU A 482 38.77 -1.48 33.51
C LEU A 482 37.24 -1.30 33.61
N LEU A 483 36.74 -1.20 34.84
CA LEU A 483 35.41 -0.68 35.16
C LEU A 483 35.56 0.81 35.50
N CYS A 484 35.01 1.71 34.68
CA CYS A 484 34.78 3.10 35.08
C CYS A 484 33.46 3.21 35.85
N ALA A 485 33.48 4.03 36.89
CA ALA A 485 32.44 4.19 37.91
C ALA A 485 31.14 4.86 37.41
N PRO A 486 30.00 4.59 38.06
CA PRO A 486 28.73 5.27 37.78
C PRO A 486 28.56 6.51 38.67
N ASP A 487 28.53 7.69 38.05
CA ASP A 487 28.07 8.92 38.71
C ASP A 487 26.68 9.30 38.17
N HIS A 488 25.73 9.45 39.09
CA HIS A 488 24.35 9.97 38.97
C HIS A 488 23.24 9.01 38.49
N PHE A 489 22.60 8.37 39.46
CA PHE A 489 21.19 8.00 39.41
C PHE A 489 20.42 8.88 40.42
N GLU A 490 19.59 9.80 39.95
CA GLU A 490 18.48 10.34 40.74
C GLU A 490 17.22 9.51 40.44
N VAL A 491 16.72 8.85 41.47
CA VAL A 491 15.44 8.15 41.48
C VAL A 491 14.46 9.07 42.20
N SER A 492 13.43 9.57 41.49
CA SER A 492 12.26 10.15 42.17
C SER A 492 11.04 9.29 41.89
N TYR A 493 10.58 8.62 42.95
CA TYR A 493 9.22 8.10 43.06
C TYR A 493 8.32 9.27 43.50
N ARG A 494 7.21 9.49 42.79
CA ARG A 494 6.02 10.09 43.41
C ARG A 494 4.83 9.18 43.13
N ILE A 495 4.31 8.67 44.24
CA ILE A 495 3.06 7.93 44.40
C ILE A 495 2.06 8.91 45.04
N ASN A 496 0.92 9.11 44.36
CA ASN A 496 -0.46 9.45 44.82
C ASN A 496 -0.74 10.68 45.71
N PRO A 497 -1.97 11.24 45.69
CA PRO A 497 -3.24 10.56 46.00
C PRO A 497 -4.05 10.06 44.81
#